data_AF-Q32F04-F1
#
_entry.id   AF-Q32F04-F1
#
_cell.length_a   1.000
_cell.length_b   1.000
_cell.length_c   1.000
_cell.angle_alpha   90.00
_cell.angle_beta   90.00
_cell.angle_gamma   90.00
#
_symmetry.space_group_name_H-M   'P 1'
#
loop_
_entity.id
_entity.type
_entity.pdbx_description
1 polymer ?
#
loop_
_entity_poly.entity_id
_entity_poly.type
_entity_poly.pdbx_seq_one_letter_code
_entity_poly.pdbx_strand_id
1 'polypeptide(L)'
;MEASPEIEAWRTEQEAKPFTFEWNGRVWNAGPNSLGRLYPVVMAAKSDIVRDVMTWSDADNQQVQLTMQELEGLATAMIQAIVDRNDEIY
;
A
#
# COMPACT_ATOMS: atom_id res chain seq x y z
N MET A 1 18.66 -23.90 5.29
CA MET A 1 19.58 -23.22 6.23
C MET A 1 18.80 -22.02 6.69
N GLU A 2 18.42 -21.97 7.97
CA GLU A 2 17.74 -20.80 8.54
C GLU A 2 18.68 -19.59 8.42
N ALA A 3 18.13 -18.42 8.07
CA ALA A 3 18.91 -17.19 8.05
C ALA A 3 19.39 -16.85 9.48
N SER A 4 20.49 -16.09 9.60
CA SER A 4 20.95 -15.68 10.92
C SER A 4 19.91 -14.74 11.57
N PRO A 5 19.81 -14.70 12.91
CA PRO A 5 18.95 -13.73 13.59
C PRO A 5 19.25 -12.27 13.18
N GLU A 6 20.48 -11.95 12.80
CA GLU A 6 20.83 -10.61 12.30
C GLU A 6 20.20 -10.33 10.93
N ILE A 7 20.17 -11.32 10.04
CA ILE A 7 19.50 -11.21 8.73
C ILE A 7 17.99 -11.08 8.93
N GLU A 8 17.38 -11.89 9.79
CA GLU A 8 15.94 -11.81 10.06
C GLU A 8 15.53 -10.47 10.69
N ALA A 9 16.34 -9.94 11.62
CA ALA A 9 16.14 -8.61 12.17
C ALA A 9 16.27 -7.52 11.09
N TRP A 10 17.28 -7.64 10.21
CA TRP A 10 17.48 -6.71 9.10
C TRP A 10 16.32 -6.75 8.09
N ARG A 11 15.81 -7.94 7.74
CA ARG A 11 14.65 -8.13 6.87
C ARG A 11 13.41 -7.49 7.46
N THR A 12 13.13 -7.76 8.74
CA THR A 12 12.01 -7.14 9.47
C THR A 12 12.11 -5.61 9.44
N GLU A 13 13.31 -5.06 9.63
CA GLU A 13 13.52 -3.61 9.53
C GLU A 13 13.28 -3.10 8.10
N GLN A 14 13.75 -3.81 7.07
CA GLN A 14 13.55 -3.38 5.68
C GLN A 14 12.09 -3.44 5.25
N GLU A 15 11.37 -4.51 5.59
CA GLU A 15 9.94 -4.70 5.28
C GLU A 15 9.06 -3.64 5.97
N ALA A 16 9.49 -3.12 7.12
CA ALA A 16 8.79 -2.06 7.85
C ALA A 16 9.00 -0.65 7.27
N LYS A 17 10.01 -0.44 6.40
CA LYS A 17 10.31 0.88 5.86
C LYS A 17 9.21 1.36 4.90
N PRO A 18 8.74 2.60 5.03
CA PRO A 18 7.86 3.18 4.02
C PRO A 18 8.62 3.39 2.71
N PHE A 19 7.91 3.27 1.60
CA PHE A 19 8.43 3.56 0.26
C PHE A 19 7.30 4.07 -0.63
N THR A 20 7.62 4.39 -1.88
CA THR A 20 6.65 4.88 -2.86
C THR A 20 6.65 4.04 -4.13
N PHE A 21 5.52 4.02 -4.83
CA PHE A 21 5.38 3.36 -6.14
C PHE A 21 4.51 4.20 -7.07
N GLU A 22 4.68 3.99 -8.38
CA GLU A 22 3.86 4.66 -9.39
C GLU A 22 2.65 3.81 -9.77
N TRP A 23 1.47 4.43 -9.78
CA TRP A 23 0.25 3.82 -10.28
C TRP A 23 -0.70 4.90 -10.81
N ASN A 24 -1.28 4.66 -11.98
CA ASN A 24 -2.23 5.56 -12.63
C ASN A 24 -1.70 7.01 -12.76
N GLY A 25 -0.43 7.17 -13.13
CA GLY A 25 0.22 8.47 -13.34
C GLY A 25 0.49 9.28 -12.06
N ARG A 26 0.40 8.66 -10.87
CA ARG A 26 0.72 9.27 -9.58
C ARG A 26 1.66 8.40 -8.76
N VAL A 27 2.36 9.03 -7.84
CA VAL A 27 3.23 8.37 -6.86
C VAL A 27 2.45 8.20 -5.56
N TRP A 28 2.38 6.98 -5.03
CA TRP A 28 1.62 6.66 -3.82
C TRP A 28 2.54 6.13 -2.72
N ASN A 29 2.18 6.39 -1.46
CA ASN A 29 2.83 5.76 -0.31
C ASN A 29 2.46 4.27 -0.25
N ALA A 30 3.46 3.41 -0.02
CA ALA A 30 3.33 1.98 0.17
C ALA A 30 3.98 1.52 1.48
N GLY A 31 3.98 0.21 1.70
CA GLY A 31 4.44 -0.45 2.92
C GLY A 31 3.30 -0.87 3.84
N PRO A 32 3.60 -1.64 4.90
CA PRO A 32 2.59 -2.26 5.77
C PRO A 32 1.62 -1.26 6.39
N ASN A 33 2.11 -0.09 6.79
CA ASN A 33 1.29 0.98 7.38
C ASN A 33 0.30 1.59 6.37
N SER A 34 0.73 1.81 5.13
CA SER A 34 -0.10 2.36 4.06
C SER A 34 -1.21 1.37 3.69
N LEU A 35 -0.86 0.09 3.54
CA LEU A 35 -1.81 -0.97 3.24
C LEU A 35 -2.82 -1.18 4.38
N GLY A 36 -2.35 -1.17 5.63
CA GLY A 36 -3.20 -1.29 6.81
C GLY A 36 -4.22 -0.15 6.96
N ARG A 37 -3.90 1.06 6.46
CA ARG A 37 -4.84 2.19 6.41
C ARG A 37 -5.80 2.10 5.22
N LEU A 38 -5.35 1.57 4.09
CA LEU A 38 -6.15 1.47 2.87
C LEU A 38 -7.23 0.40 2.97
N TYR A 39 -6.96 -0.74 3.63
CA TYR A 39 -7.93 -1.83 3.73
C TYR A 39 -9.28 -1.43 4.35
N PRO A 40 -9.35 -0.75 5.50
CA PRO A 40 -10.63 -0.28 6.04
C PRO A 40 -11.38 0.64 5.07
N VAL A 41 -10.67 1.46 4.29
CA VAL A 41 -11.29 2.35 3.29
C VAL A 41 -11.92 1.55 2.16
N VAL A 42 -11.20 0.56 1.61
CA VAL A 42 -11.73 -0.35 0.59
C VAL A 42 -12.94 -1.12 1.12
N MET A 43 -12.88 -1.63 2.36
CA MET A 43 -13.99 -2.38 2.96
C MET A 43 -15.22 -1.50 3.24
N ALA A 44 -15.02 -0.26 3.68
CA ALA A 44 -16.11 0.70 3.86
C ALA A 44 -16.76 1.08 2.52
N ALA A 45 -15.96 1.21 1.46
CA ALA A 45 -16.47 1.51 0.12
C ALA A 45 -17.22 0.30 -0.51
N LYS A 46 -16.88 -0.95 -0.15
CA LYS A 46 -17.63 -2.17 -0.55
C LYS A 46 -19.02 -2.31 0.06
N SER A 47 -19.26 -1.70 1.21
CA SER A 47 -20.42 -1.98 2.05
C SER A 47 -21.59 -1.01 1.83
N ASP A 48 -21.54 -0.19 0.78
CA ASP A 48 -22.43 0.96 0.53
C ASP A 48 -22.48 1.96 1.72
N ILE A 49 -21.59 1.81 2.72
CA ILE A 49 -21.54 2.68 3.90
C ILE A 49 -21.07 4.09 3.51
N VAL A 50 -20.37 4.23 2.38
CA VAL A 50 -19.78 5.50 1.95
C VAL A 50 -20.03 5.77 0.46
N ARG A 51 -19.94 7.07 0.11
CA ARG A 51 -20.17 7.67 -1.21
C ARG A 51 -19.41 6.96 -2.35
N ASP A 52 -19.93 7.06 -3.58
CA ASP A 52 -19.34 6.54 -4.84
C ASP A 52 -17.86 6.89 -5.06
N VAL A 53 -17.39 7.93 -4.39
CA VAL A 53 -16.02 8.45 -4.45
C VAL A 53 -15.50 8.66 -3.04
N MET A 54 -14.26 8.22 -2.81
CA MET A 54 -13.48 8.49 -1.61
C MET A 54 -12.29 9.35 -1.92
N THR A 55 -11.74 9.99 -0.89
CA THR A 55 -10.49 10.73 -1.02
C THR A 55 -9.36 9.93 -0.37
N TRP A 56 -8.28 9.74 -1.12
CA TRP A 56 -7.04 9.15 -0.64
C TRP A 56 -5.86 10.06 -0.99
N SER A 57 -4.86 10.15 -0.11
CA SER A 57 -3.70 11.02 -0.31
C SER A 57 -2.60 10.28 -1.08
N ASP A 58 -2.05 10.94 -2.09
CA ASP A 58 -0.85 10.46 -2.78
C ASP A 58 0.43 10.72 -1.95
N ALA A 59 1.62 10.40 -2.49
CA ALA A 59 2.88 10.53 -1.77
C ALA A 59 3.24 11.99 -1.43
N ASP A 60 2.73 12.94 -2.21
CA ASP A 60 2.92 14.38 -2.00
C ASP A 60 1.84 14.98 -1.07
N ASN A 61 1.01 14.13 -0.44
CA ASN A 61 -0.15 14.51 0.36
C ASN A 61 -1.24 15.25 -0.43
N GLN A 62 -1.29 15.12 -1.77
CA GLN A 62 -2.39 15.63 -2.54
C GLN A 62 -3.60 14.72 -2.38
N GLN A 63 -4.76 15.33 -2.11
CA GLN A 63 -6.02 14.61 -1.98
C GLN A 63 -6.55 14.22 -3.36
N VAL A 64 -6.63 12.92 -3.62
CA VAL A 64 -7.12 12.36 -4.89
C VAL A 64 -8.48 11.73 -4.66
N GLN A 65 -9.45 12.12 -5.47
CA GLN A 65 -10.75 11.45 -5.53
C GLN A 65 -10.60 10.16 -6.33
N LEU A 66 -10.94 9.03 -5.70
CA LEU A 66 -10.91 7.70 -6.29
C LEU A 66 -12.31 7.10 -6.23
N THR A 67 -12.75 6.57 -7.35
CA THR A 67 -13.91 5.69 -7.42
C THR A 67 -13.64 4.39 -6.64
N MET A 68 -14.71 3.64 -6.38
CA MET A 68 -14.57 2.32 -5.76
C MET A 68 -13.61 1.39 -6.54
N GLN A 69 -13.73 1.37 -7.87
CA GLN A 69 -12.84 0.56 -8.73
C GLN A 69 -11.38 1.02 -8.64
N GLU A 70 -11.14 2.33 -8.57
CA GLU A 70 -9.78 2.86 -8.42
C GLU A 70 -9.18 2.59 -7.04
N LEU A 71 -9.99 2.56 -5.97
CA LEU A 71 -9.52 2.13 -4.64
C LEU A 71 -9.08 0.66 -4.64
N GLU A 72 -9.86 -0.22 -5.27
CA GLU A 72 -9.48 -1.63 -5.41
C GLU A 72 -8.22 -1.80 -6.27
N GLY A 73 -8.12 -1.02 -7.35
CA GLY A 73 -6.93 -0.96 -8.21
C GLY A 73 -5.70 -0.49 -7.43
N LEU A 74 -5.84 0.57 -6.64
CA LEU A 74 -4.76 1.09 -5.78
C LEU A 74 -4.32 0.06 -4.74
N ALA A 75 -5.27 -0.63 -4.09
CA ALA A 75 -4.95 -1.66 -3.12
C ALA A 75 -4.19 -2.83 -3.77
N THR A 76 -4.65 -3.28 -4.94
CA THR A 76 -3.99 -4.35 -5.70
C THR A 76 -2.58 -3.94 -6.12
N ALA A 77 -2.41 -2.73 -6.64
CA ALA A 77 -1.11 -2.22 -7.06
C ALA A 77 -0.15 -2.03 -5.86
N MET A 78 -0.65 -1.59 -4.71
CA MET A 78 0.14 -1.48 -3.49
C MET A 78 0.59 -2.85 -2.97
N ILE A 79 -0.28 -3.86 -3.02
CA ILE A 79 0.08 -5.24 -2.66
C ILE A 79 1.20 -5.74 -3.58
N GLN A 80 1.07 -5.54 -4.89
CA GLN A 80 2.12 -5.94 -5.84
C GLN A 80 3.44 -5.22 -5.55
N ALA A 81 3.40 -3.91 -5.31
CA ALA A 81 4.59 -3.14 -4.97
C ALA A 81 5.26 -3.63 -3.67
N ILE A 82 4.48 -4.06 -2.67
CA ILE A 82 5.01 -4.66 -1.43
C ILE A 82 5.63 -6.03 -1.70
N VAL A 83 5.00 -6.87 -2.54
CA VAL A 83 5.57 -8.17 -2.95
C VAL A 83 6.89 -7.97 -3.67
N ASP A 84 6.92 -7.10 -4.69
CA ASP A 84 8.15 -6.81 -5.45
C ASP A 84 9.25 -6.28 -4.54
N ARG A 85 8.91 -5.38 -3.60
CA ARG A 85 9.85 -4.84 -2.62
C ARG A 85 10.40 -5.91 -1.67
N ASN A 86 9.55 -6.85 -1.24
CA ASN A 86 9.97 -7.94 -0.38
C ASN A 86 10.86 -8.93 -1.13
N ASP A 87 10.57 -9.21 -2.40
CA ASP A 87 11.41 -10.08 -3.24
C ASP A 87 12.84 -9.51 -3.43
N GLU A 88 13.04 -8.19 -3.33
CA GLU A 88 14.37 -7.57 -3.33
C GLU A 88 15.13 -7.74 -2.00
N ILE A 89 14.42 -8.05 -0.90
CA ILE A 89 14.97 -8.19 0.46
C ILE A 89 15.40 -9.65 0.71
N TYR A 90 14.78 -10.61 0.05
CA TYR A 90 15.03 -12.06 0.24
C TYR A 90 16.17 -12.59 -0.62
#